data_AF-A0A098QU82-F1
#
_entry.id   AF-A0A098QU82-F1
#
_cell.length_a   1.000
_cell.length_b   1.000
_cell.length_c   1.000
_cell.angle_alpha   90.00
_cell.angle_beta   90.00
_cell.angle_gamma   90.00
#
_symmetry.space_group_name_H-M   'P 1'
#
loop_
_entity.id
_entity.type
_entity.pdbx_description
1 polymer ?
#
loop_
_entity_poly.entity_id
_entity_poly.type
_entity_poly.pdbx_seq_one_letter_code
_entity_poly.pdbx_strand_id
1 'polypeptide(L)'
;MKRLFILLVLVPLVLVTACGTLFVAGGADYRAGERAFKEGKYDVALEKALSALETNPEFPEAAELLQRTAEQGPRNILAEIDTLQSSGRAFASDSIWREYAHLERIHRILSGSSYASRYPTKSYAQERDEAKETAAEEYYQAGSRALARGDFRSAREASRYLASAQALIADYKDTQSLLAQAKEAGIARVMVYSVQGMDILERAVINALGGNPTVREFTQFVSPAALGIGQGRSLANVVRDSQEADVDLLLYIESVTAGRVTDTRSRPNISLAGGLLSGNEYTWGYNQEIEGTLQLIDVAAGQVLSQQSYRDSASDSITATIITGTSSMRLNLRDFGDGSFAVMRVQDATSLLYGVYDDFHASARDFVSRQNYDAVRAADSFEALKRIVHNEIWYYGTEILTDDATELYYPLYDRVRTENTRRYEYSNSLFNTTKTKAPLLAREASQDFSALEQSAGSAIGAAMIKHIQ
;
A
#
# COMPACT_ATOMS: atom_id res chain seq x y z
N MET A 1 7.56 -66.94 -4.28
CA MET A 1 7.64 -66.52 -5.69
C MET A 1 6.28 -66.47 -6.42
N LYS A 2 5.38 -67.46 -6.32
CA LYS A 2 4.06 -67.41 -7.02
C LYS A 2 3.11 -66.26 -6.62
N ARG A 3 3.13 -65.78 -5.37
CA ARG A 3 2.29 -64.64 -4.92
C ARG A 3 2.77 -63.27 -5.44
N LEU A 4 4.07 -63.12 -5.74
CA LEU A 4 4.64 -61.88 -6.27
C LEU A 4 4.31 -61.71 -7.76
N PHE A 5 4.26 -62.82 -8.52
CA PHE A 5 3.93 -62.81 -9.95
C PHE A 5 2.45 -62.49 -10.21
N ILE A 6 1.55 -62.94 -9.32
CA ILE A 6 0.12 -62.59 -9.39
C ILE A 6 -0.10 -61.09 -9.16
N LEU A 7 0.64 -60.47 -8.21
CA LEU A 7 0.61 -59.02 -7.98
C LEU A 7 1.17 -58.23 -9.16
N LEU A 8 2.21 -58.72 -9.84
CA LEU A 8 2.86 -58.03 -10.95
C LEU A 8 2.01 -58.04 -12.24
N VAL A 9 1.10 -59.01 -12.40
CA VAL A 9 0.17 -59.10 -13.54
C VAL A 9 -1.17 -58.41 -13.25
N LEU A 10 -1.64 -58.38 -12.00
CA LEU A 10 -2.91 -57.71 -11.64
C LEU A 10 -2.81 -56.18 -11.62
N VAL A 11 -1.66 -55.62 -11.23
CA VAL A 11 -1.48 -54.15 -11.15
C VAL A 11 -1.60 -53.45 -12.52
N PRO A 12 -0.97 -53.91 -13.62
CA PRO A 12 -1.18 -53.28 -14.93
C PRO A 12 -2.60 -53.51 -15.48
N LEU A 13 -3.25 -54.63 -15.16
CA LEU A 13 -4.63 -54.89 -15.59
C LEU A 13 -5.64 -53.94 -14.92
N VAL A 14 -5.40 -53.55 -13.67
CA VAL A 14 -6.23 -52.56 -12.94
C VAL A 14 -5.91 -51.11 -13.36
N LEU A 15 -4.69 -50.83 -13.85
CA LEU A 15 -4.31 -49.50 -14.34
C LEU A 15 -4.83 -49.21 -15.76
N VAL A 16 -5.04 -50.23 -16.61
CA VAL A 16 -5.58 -50.04 -17.97
C VAL A 16 -7.09 -49.76 -17.95
N THR A 17 -7.84 -50.24 -16.95
CA THR A 17 -9.29 -50.01 -16.87
C THR A 17 -9.67 -48.60 -16.38
N ALA A 18 -8.79 -47.90 -15.66
CA ALA A 18 -9.08 -46.56 -15.13
C ALA A 18 -8.85 -45.42 -16.15
N CYS A 19 -8.11 -45.66 -17.23
CA CYS A 19 -7.77 -44.64 -18.24
C CYS A 19 -8.71 -44.61 -19.46
N GLY A 20 -9.72 -45.47 -19.51
CA GLY A 20 -10.60 -45.62 -20.67
C GLY A 20 -11.32 -44.32 -21.07
N THR A 21 -11.71 -43.47 -20.12
CA THR A 21 -12.44 -42.23 -20.41
C THR A 21 -11.54 -41.06 -20.82
N LEU A 22 -10.22 -41.16 -20.65
CA LEU A 22 -9.28 -40.07 -20.90
C LEU A 22 -9.05 -39.79 -22.39
N PHE A 23 -9.16 -40.82 -23.23
CA PHE A 23 -8.86 -40.74 -24.66
C PHE A 23 -10.07 -40.96 -25.58
N VAL A 24 -11.26 -41.18 -25.01
CA VAL A 24 -12.50 -41.29 -25.80
C VAL A 24 -12.91 -39.89 -26.28
N ALA A 25 -13.28 -39.78 -27.55
CA ALA A 25 -13.81 -38.55 -28.12
C ALA A 25 -15.05 -38.09 -27.31
N GLY A 26 -15.08 -36.83 -26.88
CA GLY A 26 -16.10 -36.30 -25.95
C GLY A 26 -15.81 -36.54 -24.46
N GLY A 27 -14.75 -37.27 -24.11
CA GLY A 27 -14.39 -37.59 -22.72
C GLY A 27 -14.07 -36.38 -21.84
N ALA A 28 -13.53 -35.31 -22.43
CA ALA A 28 -13.25 -34.06 -21.72
C ALA A 28 -14.55 -33.35 -21.28
N ASP A 29 -15.53 -33.23 -22.18
CA ASP A 29 -16.82 -32.63 -21.86
C ASP A 29 -17.62 -33.48 -20.88
N TYR A 30 -17.62 -34.81 -21.01
CA TYR A 30 -18.20 -35.70 -20.00
C TYR A 30 -17.64 -35.44 -18.60
N ARG A 31 -16.32 -35.37 -18.43
CA ARG A 31 -15.70 -35.10 -17.11
C ARG A 31 -16.06 -33.73 -16.56
N ALA A 32 -16.13 -32.71 -17.43
CA ALA A 32 -16.57 -31.38 -17.04
C ALA A 32 -18.05 -31.41 -16.61
N GLY A 33 -18.90 -32.14 -17.33
CA GLY A 33 -20.31 -32.31 -17.01
C GLY A 33 -20.53 -33.06 -15.70
N GLU A 34 -19.81 -34.16 -15.47
CA GLU A 34 -19.87 -34.94 -14.23
C GLU A 34 -19.42 -34.11 -13.02
N ARG A 35 -18.43 -33.21 -13.20
CA ARG A 35 -18.04 -32.24 -12.17
C ARG A 35 -19.16 -31.23 -11.91
N ALA A 36 -19.73 -30.64 -12.96
CA ALA A 36 -20.83 -29.69 -12.84
C ALA A 36 -22.06 -30.31 -12.15
N PHE A 37 -22.38 -31.57 -12.47
CA PHE A 37 -23.47 -32.30 -11.84
C PHE A 37 -23.26 -32.45 -10.32
N LYS A 38 -22.04 -32.80 -9.90
CA LYS A 38 -21.67 -32.93 -8.47
C LYS A 38 -21.72 -31.59 -7.73
N GLU A 39 -21.51 -30.49 -8.44
CA GLU A 39 -21.61 -29.13 -7.92
C GLU A 39 -23.05 -28.57 -7.94
N GLY A 40 -24.04 -29.35 -8.40
CA GLY A 40 -25.45 -28.90 -8.52
C GLY A 40 -25.72 -28.02 -9.73
N LYS A 41 -24.76 -27.85 -10.65
CA LYS A 41 -24.89 -27.01 -11.86
C LYS A 41 -25.49 -27.83 -13.02
N TYR A 42 -26.75 -28.20 -12.89
CA TYR A 42 -27.40 -29.18 -13.78
C TYR A 42 -27.56 -28.72 -15.23
N ASP A 43 -27.81 -27.44 -15.48
CA ASP A 43 -27.86 -26.87 -16.82
C ASP A 43 -26.49 -26.99 -17.54
N VAL A 44 -25.40 -26.70 -16.85
CA VAL A 44 -24.03 -26.86 -17.38
C VAL A 44 -23.69 -28.34 -17.58
N ALA A 45 -24.06 -29.21 -16.64
CA ALA A 45 -23.86 -30.65 -16.76
C ALA A 45 -24.57 -31.22 -17.99
N LEU A 46 -25.79 -30.74 -18.26
CA LEU A 46 -26.61 -31.13 -19.39
C LEU A 46 -25.99 -30.72 -20.73
N GLU A 47 -25.57 -29.46 -20.87
CA GLU A 47 -24.87 -28.97 -22.07
C GLU A 47 -23.62 -29.79 -22.37
N LYS A 48 -22.86 -30.13 -21.32
CA LYS A 48 -21.63 -30.92 -21.45
C LYS A 48 -21.88 -32.38 -21.80
N ALA A 49 -22.93 -32.99 -21.26
CA ALA A 49 -23.33 -34.34 -21.64
C ALA A 49 -23.77 -34.40 -23.11
N LEU A 50 -24.56 -33.41 -23.57
CA LEU A 50 -24.98 -33.32 -24.97
C LEU A 50 -23.80 -33.10 -25.91
N SER A 51 -22.89 -32.18 -25.59
CA SER A 51 -21.69 -31.93 -26.40
C SER A 51 -20.79 -33.18 -26.53
N ALA A 52 -20.68 -33.97 -25.45
CA ALA A 52 -19.99 -35.26 -25.50
C ALA A 52 -20.68 -36.27 -26.44
N LEU A 53 -22.01 -36.33 -26.43
CA LEU A 53 -22.82 -37.21 -27.30
C LEU A 53 -22.85 -36.74 -28.76
N GLU A 54 -22.80 -35.44 -29.02
CA GLU A 54 -22.63 -34.89 -30.36
C GLU A 54 -21.29 -35.32 -30.96
N THR A 55 -20.25 -35.37 -30.13
CA THR A 55 -18.92 -35.83 -30.53
C THR A 55 -18.86 -37.35 -30.70
N ASN A 56 -19.52 -38.09 -29.81
CA ASN A 56 -19.56 -39.55 -29.82
C ASN A 56 -20.95 -40.06 -29.39
N PRO A 57 -21.86 -40.31 -30.36
CA PRO A 57 -23.25 -40.70 -30.07
C PRO A 57 -23.40 -42.01 -29.30
N GLU A 58 -22.39 -42.88 -29.31
CA GLU A 58 -22.40 -44.17 -28.64
C GLU A 58 -21.69 -44.15 -27.28
N PHE A 59 -21.32 -42.98 -26.73
CA PHE A 59 -20.59 -42.86 -25.46
C PHE A 59 -21.52 -43.14 -24.25
N PRO A 60 -21.48 -44.34 -23.62
CA PRO A 60 -22.52 -44.75 -22.68
C PRO A 60 -22.53 -43.90 -21.40
N GLU A 61 -21.37 -43.47 -20.89
CA GLU A 61 -21.28 -42.64 -19.70
C GLU A 61 -21.87 -41.24 -19.90
N ALA A 62 -21.71 -40.66 -21.10
CA ALA A 62 -22.33 -39.38 -21.43
C ALA A 62 -23.86 -39.53 -21.58
N ALA A 63 -24.34 -40.65 -22.12
CA ALA A 63 -25.77 -40.95 -22.20
C ALA A 63 -26.39 -41.14 -20.80
N GLU A 64 -25.68 -41.81 -19.88
CA GLU A 64 -26.09 -41.95 -18.49
C GLU A 64 -26.11 -40.60 -17.76
N LEU A 65 -25.07 -39.78 -17.94
CA LEU A 65 -25.02 -38.44 -17.36
C LEU A 65 -26.17 -37.55 -17.88
N LEU A 66 -26.46 -37.60 -19.18
CA LEU A 66 -27.60 -36.91 -19.78
C LEU A 66 -28.92 -37.35 -19.12
N GLN A 67 -29.15 -38.65 -18.98
CA GLN A 67 -30.35 -39.18 -18.34
C GLN A 67 -30.47 -38.70 -16.89
N ARG A 68 -29.42 -38.89 -16.08
CA ARG A 68 -29.39 -38.49 -14.67
C ARG A 68 -29.64 -36.99 -14.52
N THR A 69 -29.01 -36.16 -15.35
CA THR A 69 -29.15 -34.70 -15.28
C THR A 69 -30.54 -34.24 -15.72
N ALA A 70 -31.08 -34.81 -16.80
CA ALA A 70 -32.42 -34.49 -17.29
C ALA A 70 -33.52 -34.87 -16.28
N GLU A 71 -33.35 -35.98 -15.55
CA GLU A 71 -34.34 -36.46 -14.60
C GLU A 71 -34.18 -35.85 -13.18
N GLN A 72 -32.95 -35.77 -12.66
CA GLN A 72 -32.69 -35.34 -11.29
C GLN A 72 -32.49 -33.83 -11.18
N GLY A 73 -31.93 -33.19 -12.21
CA GLY A 73 -31.62 -31.75 -12.17
C GLY A 73 -32.83 -30.89 -11.87
N PRO A 74 -33.91 -30.96 -12.67
CA PRO A 74 -35.13 -30.19 -12.42
C PRO A 74 -35.74 -30.46 -11.04
N ARG A 75 -35.72 -31.72 -10.56
CA ARG A 75 -36.28 -32.06 -9.24
C ARG A 75 -35.50 -31.42 -8.11
N ASN A 76 -34.17 -31.43 -8.20
CA ASN A 76 -33.32 -30.85 -7.18
C ASN A 76 -33.43 -29.33 -7.17
N ILE A 77 -33.51 -28.68 -8.34
CA ILE A 77 -33.72 -27.23 -8.43
C ILE A 77 -35.10 -26.84 -7.86
N LEU A 78 -36.16 -27.61 -8.16
CA LEU A 78 -37.48 -27.35 -7.59
C LEU A 78 -37.51 -27.52 -6.06
N ALA A 79 -36.82 -28.54 -5.53
CA ALA A 79 -36.69 -28.72 -4.08
C ALA A 79 -35.92 -27.56 -3.41
N GLU A 80 -34.93 -26.99 -4.08
CA GLU A 80 -34.24 -25.79 -3.62
C GLU A 80 -35.17 -24.57 -3.64
N ILE A 81 -35.99 -24.40 -4.69
CA ILE A 81 -37.02 -23.35 -4.74
C ILE A 81 -37.99 -23.49 -3.57
N ASP A 82 -38.49 -24.69 -3.27
CA ASP A 82 -39.39 -24.94 -2.13
C ASP A 82 -38.70 -24.59 -0.79
N THR A 83 -37.41 -24.89 -0.67
CA THR A 83 -36.59 -24.55 0.50
C THR A 83 -36.43 -23.04 0.64
N LEU A 84 -36.14 -22.33 -0.46
CA LEU A 84 -36.01 -20.87 -0.48
C LEU A 84 -37.34 -20.19 -0.12
N GLN A 85 -38.45 -20.66 -0.67
CA GLN A 85 -39.80 -20.15 -0.39
C GLN A 85 -40.19 -20.30 1.09
N SER A 86 -39.77 -21.39 1.73
CA SER A 86 -40.06 -21.65 3.15
C SER A 86 -39.06 -21.03 4.12
N SER A 87 -37.92 -20.54 3.64
CA SER A 87 -36.82 -20.05 4.49
C SER A 87 -37.11 -18.77 5.28
N GLY A 88 -38.08 -17.96 4.84
CA GLY A 88 -38.32 -16.61 5.39
C GLY A 88 -37.15 -15.63 5.21
N ARG A 89 -36.16 -15.98 4.37
CA ARG A 89 -34.99 -15.15 4.10
C ARG A 89 -35.39 -13.89 3.34
N ALA A 90 -34.85 -12.73 3.75
CA ALA A 90 -35.03 -11.50 3.01
C ALA A 90 -34.45 -11.62 1.58
N PHE A 91 -35.21 -11.14 0.59
CA PHE A 91 -34.85 -11.19 -0.83
C PHE A 91 -34.68 -12.61 -1.40
N ALA A 92 -35.40 -13.60 -0.84
CA ALA A 92 -35.37 -14.97 -1.36
C ALA A 92 -35.82 -15.07 -2.82
N SER A 93 -36.72 -14.18 -3.26
CA SER A 93 -37.24 -14.12 -4.62
C SER A 93 -36.16 -13.92 -5.69
N ASP A 94 -35.06 -13.22 -5.37
CA ASP A 94 -33.90 -13.10 -6.28
C ASP A 94 -33.20 -14.44 -6.52
N SER A 95 -33.02 -15.24 -5.46
CA SER A 95 -32.49 -16.59 -5.62
C SER A 95 -33.46 -17.51 -6.34
N ILE A 96 -34.76 -17.45 -6.02
CA ILE A 96 -35.81 -18.23 -6.70
C ILE A 96 -35.84 -17.91 -8.20
N TRP A 97 -35.73 -16.64 -8.58
CA TRP A 97 -35.63 -16.23 -9.97
C TRP A 97 -34.43 -16.88 -10.69
N ARG A 98 -33.25 -16.91 -10.05
CA ARG A 98 -32.06 -17.57 -10.61
C ARG A 98 -32.28 -19.08 -10.80
N GLU A 99 -32.91 -19.74 -9.84
CA GLU A 99 -33.23 -21.17 -9.94
C GLU A 99 -34.22 -21.45 -11.09
N TYR A 100 -35.27 -20.64 -11.24
CA TYR A 100 -36.15 -20.74 -12.41
C TYR A 100 -35.45 -20.44 -13.73
N ALA A 101 -34.46 -19.54 -13.75
CA ALA A 101 -33.65 -19.30 -14.94
C ALA A 101 -32.81 -20.54 -15.34
N HIS A 102 -32.31 -21.31 -14.37
CA HIS A 102 -31.65 -22.59 -14.62
C HIS A 102 -32.62 -23.65 -15.17
N LEU A 103 -33.84 -23.75 -14.61
CA LEU A 103 -34.89 -24.65 -15.13
C LEU A 103 -35.27 -24.31 -16.58
N GLU A 104 -35.47 -23.03 -16.88
CA GLU A 104 -35.79 -22.57 -18.24
C GLU A 104 -34.62 -22.79 -19.20
N ARG A 105 -33.37 -22.68 -18.74
CA ARG A 105 -32.21 -23.04 -19.55
C ARG A 105 -32.17 -24.54 -19.85
N ILE A 106 -32.42 -25.40 -18.86
CA ILE A 106 -32.54 -26.86 -19.06
C ILE A 106 -33.60 -27.17 -20.11
N HIS A 107 -34.78 -26.54 -20.01
CA HIS A 107 -35.85 -26.68 -20.99
C HIS A 107 -35.36 -26.35 -22.40
N ARG A 108 -34.80 -25.15 -22.61
CA ARG A 108 -34.31 -24.71 -23.94
C ARG A 108 -33.24 -25.64 -24.52
N ILE A 109 -32.30 -26.11 -23.69
CA ILE A 109 -31.25 -27.05 -24.11
C ILE A 109 -31.87 -28.36 -24.60
N LEU A 110 -32.74 -28.98 -23.79
CA LEU A 110 -33.34 -30.27 -24.13
C LEU A 110 -34.32 -30.18 -25.29
N SER A 111 -35.19 -29.17 -25.31
CA SER A 111 -36.18 -28.97 -26.37
C SER A 111 -35.53 -28.66 -27.72
N GLY A 112 -34.35 -28.02 -27.71
CA GLY A 112 -33.55 -27.75 -28.91
C GLY A 112 -32.65 -28.90 -29.37
N SER A 113 -32.56 -29.99 -28.60
CA SER A 113 -31.67 -31.12 -28.88
C SER A 113 -32.37 -32.24 -29.67
N SER A 114 -31.58 -33.15 -30.25
CA SER A 114 -32.09 -34.40 -30.85
C SER A 114 -32.75 -35.35 -29.84
N TYR A 115 -32.62 -35.08 -28.53
CA TYR A 115 -33.18 -35.90 -27.44
C TYR A 115 -34.51 -35.36 -26.89
N ALA A 116 -35.08 -34.31 -27.48
CA ALA A 116 -36.31 -33.66 -27.01
C ALA A 116 -37.49 -34.62 -26.82
N SER A 117 -37.66 -35.60 -27.71
CA SER A 117 -38.74 -36.60 -27.63
C SER A 117 -38.56 -37.61 -26.51
N ARG A 118 -37.31 -37.87 -26.10
CA ARG A 118 -36.96 -38.82 -25.03
C ARG A 118 -37.04 -38.18 -23.66
N TYR A 119 -36.68 -36.91 -23.56
CA TYR A 119 -36.68 -36.14 -22.31
C TYR A 119 -37.59 -34.91 -22.46
N PRO A 120 -38.93 -35.09 -22.44
CA PRO A 120 -39.84 -33.98 -22.50
C PRO A 120 -39.61 -33.05 -21.30
N THR A 121 -39.59 -31.76 -21.55
CA THR A 121 -39.37 -30.73 -20.52
C THR A 121 -40.48 -29.70 -20.55
N LYS A 122 -40.77 -29.13 -19.37
CA LYS A 122 -41.69 -28.02 -19.18
C LYS A 122 -40.90 -26.71 -19.28
N SER A 123 -41.44 -25.71 -19.98
CA SER A 123 -40.93 -24.33 -19.88
C SER A 123 -41.33 -23.71 -18.54
N TYR A 124 -40.38 -23.01 -17.93
CA TYR A 124 -40.56 -22.25 -16.69
C TYR A 124 -40.40 -20.75 -16.94
N ALA A 125 -40.57 -20.30 -18.18
CA ALA A 125 -40.40 -18.90 -18.55
C ALA A 125 -41.35 -17.98 -17.79
N GLN A 126 -42.62 -18.40 -17.60
CA GLN A 126 -43.60 -17.62 -16.85
C GLN A 126 -43.22 -17.51 -15.38
N GLU A 127 -42.94 -18.63 -14.71
CA GLU A 127 -42.55 -18.64 -13.29
C GLU A 127 -41.25 -17.88 -13.05
N ARG A 128 -40.30 -17.97 -13.99
CA ARG A 128 -39.08 -17.15 -13.99
C ARG A 128 -39.40 -15.66 -14.03
N ASP A 129 -40.27 -15.24 -14.94
CA ASP A 129 -40.58 -13.82 -15.13
C ASP A 129 -41.39 -13.27 -13.95
N GLU A 130 -42.32 -14.05 -13.39
CA GLU A 130 -43.04 -13.72 -12.16
C GLU A 130 -42.10 -13.61 -10.94
N ALA A 131 -41.16 -14.56 -10.78
CA ALA A 131 -40.17 -14.50 -9.72
C ALA A 131 -39.23 -13.30 -9.87
N LYS A 132 -38.87 -12.96 -11.12
CA LYS A 132 -38.05 -11.79 -11.44
C LYS A 132 -38.75 -10.49 -11.08
N GLU A 133 -40.03 -10.37 -11.41
CA GLU A 133 -40.86 -9.22 -11.05
C GLU A 133 -41.06 -9.10 -9.55
N THR A 134 -41.29 -10.23 -8.86
CA THR A 134 -41.39 -10.28 -7.40
C THR A 134 -40.09 -9.83 -6.73
N ALA A 135 -38.93 -10.31 -7.22
CA ALA A 135 -37.63 -9.88 -6.72
C ALA A 135 -37.39 -8.37 -6.93
N ALA A 136 -37.75 -7.85 -8.12
CA ALA A 136 -37.66 -6.42 -8.40
C ALA A 136 -38.55 -5.61 -7.45
N GLU A 137 -39.76 -6.08 -7.16
CA GLU A 137 -40.67 -5.44 -6.21
C GLU A 137 -40.14 -5.44 -4.78
N GLU A 138 -39.60 -6.56 -4.30
CA GLU A 138 -39.02 -6.65 -2.95
C GLU A 138 -37.90 -5.62 -2.76
N TYR A 139 -36.99 -5.52 -3.73
CA TYR A 139 -35.92 -4.52 -3.73
C TYR A 139 -36.45 -3.09 -3.85
N TYR A 140 -37.42 -2.84 -4.73
CA TYR A 140 -38.06 -1.54 -4.88
C TYR A 140 -38.70 -1.06 -3.56
N GLN A 141 -39.45 -1.94 -2.89
CA GLN A 141 -40.11 -1.64 -1.63
C GLN A 141 -39.10 -1.43 -0.50
N ALA A 142 -38.04 -2.25 -0.44
CA ALA A 142 -36.96 -2.06 0.53
C ALA A 142 -36.23 -0.72 0.31
N GLY A 143 -35.94 -0.39 -0.94
CA GLY A 143 -35.32 0.88 -1.31
C GLY A 143 -36.19 2.08 -0.96
N SER A 144 -37.47 2.04 -1.29
CA SER A 144 -38.44 3.10 -0.97
C SER A 144 -38.57 3.32 0.54
N ARG A 145 -38.67 2.22 1.32
CA ARG A 145 -38.70 2.30 2.80
C ARG A 145 -37.41 2.87 3.38
N ALA A 146 -36.25 2.50 2.84
CA ALA A 146 -34.98 3.02 3.30
C ALA A 146 -34.87 4.52 2.98
N LEU A 147 -35.23 4.95 1.77
CA LEU A 147 -35.20 6.35 1.37
C LEU A 147 -36.13 7.22 2.24
N ALA A 148 -37.30 6.68 2.61
CA ALA A 148 -38.27 7.37 3.46
C ALA A 148 -37.77 7.67 4.89
N ARG A 149 -36.66 7.07 5.35
CA ARG A 149 -36.07 7.38 6.66
C ARG A 149 -35.33 8.73 6.68
N GLY A 150 -34.93 9.24 5.52
CA GLY A 150 -34.48 10.63 5.36
C GLY A 150 -33.04 10.93 5.83
N ASP A 151 -32.28 9.94 6.29
CA ASP A 151 -30.85 10.10 6.62
C ASP A 151 -29.94 9.55 5.50
N PHE A 152 -28.71 10.05 5.42
CA PHE A 152 -27.78 9.69 4.34
C PHE A 152 -27.41 8.20 4.32
N ARG A 153 -27.35 7.52 5.47
CA ARG A 153 -27.02 6.08 5.54
C ARG A 153 -28.14 5.26 4.93
N SER A 154 -29.37 5.59 5.31
CA SER A 154 -30.57 4.99 4.76
C SER A 154 -30.75 5.28 3.27
N ALA A 155 -30.39 6.48 2.80
CA ALA A 155 -30.38 6.81 1.38
C ALA A 155 -29.34 5.99 0.58
N ARG A 156 -28.14 5.75 1.14
CA ARG A 156 -27.15 4.84 0.51
C ARG A 156 -27.65 3.41 0.44
N GLU A 157 -28.30 2.93 1.50
CA GLU A 157 -28.95 1.62 1.48
C GLU A 157 -30.04 1.57 0.41
N ALA A 158 -30.87 2.60 0.32
CA ALA A 158 -31.90 2.72 -0.71
C ALA A 158 -31.32 2.67 -2.12
N SER A 159 -30.23 3.40 -2.37
CA SER A 159 -29.49 3.39 -3.64
C SER A 159 -29.08 1.97 -4.05
N ARG A 160 -28.55 1.15 -3.13
CA ARG A 160 -28.19 -0.24 -3.43
C ARG A 160 -29.41 -1.09 -3.80
N TYR A 161 -30.50 -1.01 -3.01
CA TYR A 161 -31.71 -1.78 -3.31
C TYR A 161 -32.37 -1.35 -4.62
N LEU A 162 -32.47 -0.05 -4.88
CA LEU A 162 -33.05 0.46 -6.13
C LEU A 162 -32.19 0.11 -7.35
N ALA A 163 -30.86 0.09 -7.20
CA ALA A 163 -29.96 -0.40 -8.24
C ALA A 163 -30.17 -1.90 -8.52
N SER A 164 -30.40 -2.73 -7.50
CA SER A 164 -30.75 -4.15 -7.68
C SER A 164 -32.09 -4.32 -8.40
N ALA A 165 -33.12 -3.54 -8.04
CA ALA A 165 -34.41 -3.57 -8.76
C ALA A 165 -34.25 -3.18 -10.24
N GLN A 166 -33.53 -2.08 -10.53
CA GLN A 166 -33.24 -1.63 -11.90
C GLN A 166 -32.42 -2.65 -12.70
N ALA A 167 -31.49 -3.37 -12.06
CA ALA A 167 -30.68 -4.40 -12.70
C ALA A 167 -31.48 -5.66 -13.04
N LEU A 168 -32.49 -6.00 -12.23
CA LEU A 168 -33.44 -7.06 -12.54
C LEU A 168 -34.34 -6.64 -13.71
N ILE A 169 -35.10 -5.57 -13.54
CA ILE A 169 -36.01 -5.06 -14.57
C ILE A 169 -35.65 -3.60 -14.81
N ALA A 170 -35.16 -3.34 -16.03
CA ALA A 170 -34.89 -1.97 -16.44
C ALA A 170 -36.20 -1.17 -16.39
N ASP A 171 -36.13 0.00 -15.77
CA ASP A 171 -37.22 0.97 -15.66
C ASP A 171 -38.41 0.41 -14.88
N TYR A 172 -38.11 -0.41 -13.86
CA TYR A 172 -39.11 -0.92 -12.94
C TYR A 172 -39.77 0.23 -12.17
N LYS A 173 -40.99 0.61 -12.57
CA LYS A 173 -41.72 1.75 -11.99
C LYS A 173 -40.88 3.04 -12.11
N ASP A 174 -40.60 3.72 -11.00
CA ASP A 174 -39.83 4.95 -10.90
C ASP A 174 -38.44 4.75 -10.29
N THR A 175 -37.88 3.52 -10.36
CA THR A 175 -36.55 3.18 -9.82
C THR A 175 -35.45 4.14 -10.27
N GLN A 176 -35.45 4.60 -11.52
CA GLN A 176 -34.44 5.55 -12.00
C GLN A 176 -34.47 6.87 -11.21
N SER A 177 -35.67 7.42 -11.00
CA SER A 177 -35.89 8.68 -10.28
C SER A 177 -35.53 8.52 -8.81
N LEU A 178 -36.03 7.47 -8.16
CA LEU A 178 -35.74 7.19 -6.75
C LEU A 178 -34.27 6.88 -6.52
N LEU A 179 -33.60 6.19 -7.47
CA LEU A 179 -32.17 5.91 -7.38
C LEU A 179 -31.36 7.21 -7.46
N ALA A 180 -31.71 8.13 -8.36
CA ALA A 180 -31.07 9.45 -8.43
C ALA A 180 -31.28 10.23 -7.13
N GLN A 181 -32.51 10.23 -6.59
CA GLN A 181 -32.82 10.86 -5.30
C GLN A 181 -32.04 10.23 -4.14
N ALA A 182 -31.96 8.90 -4.10
CA ALA A 182 -31.23 8.16 -3.07
C ALA A 182 -29.71 8.38 -3.15
N LYS A 183 -29.17 8.55 -4.36
CA LYS A 183 -27.76 8.89 -4.56
C LYS A 183 -27.45 10.29 -4.03
N GLU A 184 -28.28 11.27 -4.39
CA GLU A 184 -28.12 12.65 -3.91
C GLU A 184 -28.27 12.75 -2.40
N ALA A 185 -29.34 12.15 -1.84
CA ALA A 185 -29.57 12.12 -0.39
C ALA A 185 -28.54 11.26 0.37
N GLY A 186 -27.85 10.36 -0.33
CA GLY A 186 -26.80 9.51 0.24
C GLY A 186 -25.44 10.21 0.36
N ILE A 187 -25.29 11.42 -0.15
CA ILE A 187 -24.07 12.21 -0.03
C ILE A 187 -23.94 12.69 1.41
N ALA A 188 -22.94 12.18 2.12
CA ALA A 188 -22.59 12.65 3.45
C ALA A 188 -21.67 13.86 3.36
N ARG A 189 -21.99 14.92 4.11
CA ARG A 189 -21.11 16.05 4.33
C ARG A 189 -20.12 15.68 5.43
N VAL A 190 -18.86 15.50 5.05
CA VAL A 190 -17.79 15.06 5.94
C VAL A 190 -16.83 16.22 6.19
N MET A 191 -16.66 16.59 7.46
CA MET A 191 -15.65 17.54 7.87
C MET A 191 -14.43 16.80 8.42
N VAL A 192 -13.24 17.16 7.96
CA VAL A 192 -11.98 16.75 8.58
C VAL A 192 -11.46 17.93 9.40
N TYR A 193 -11.20 17.71 10.68
CA TYR A 193 -10.79 18.76 11.61
C TYR A 193 -9.56 18.31 12.39
N SER A 194 -8.43 19.01 12.21
CA SER A 194 -7.24 18.85 13.04
C SER A 194 -7.21 19.91 14.13
N VAL A 195 -7.08 19.49 15.39
CA VAL A 195 -7.02 20.43 16.53
C VAL A 195 -5.85 21.42 16.40
N GLN A 196 -4.74 20.94 15.83
CA GLN A 196 -3.48 21.67 15.66
C GLN A 196 -3.44 22.50 14.36
N GLY A 197 -4.47 22.44 13.51
CA GLY A 197 -4.48 23.13 12.22
C GLY A 197 -3.45 22.62 11.22
N MET A 198 -3.23 21.30 11.19
CA MET A 198 -2.27 20.67 10.28
C MET A 198 -2.90 20.46 8.88
N ASP A 199 -2.87 21.53 8.08
CA ASP A 199 -3.46 21.56 6.73
C ASP A 199 -2.92 20.46 5.79
N ILE A 200 -1.66 20.03 5.95
CA ILE A 200 -1.09 18.94 5.13
C ILE A 200 -1.70 17.61 5.54
N LEU A 201 -1.82 17.34 6.84
CA LEU A 201 -2.49 16.14 7.35
C LEU A 201 -3.94 16.08 6.87
N GLU A 202 -4.72 17.16 7.06
CA GLU A 202 -6.13 17.21 6.63
C GLU A 202 -6.28 16.93 5.13
N ARG A 203 -5.46 17.59 4.29
CA ARG A 203 -5.49 17.37 2.84
C ARG A 203 -5.07 15.95 2.47
N ALA A 204 -4.07 15.38 3.14
CA ALA A 204 -3.65 14.00 2.89
C ALA A 204 -4.76 13.00 3.23
N VAL A 205 -5.48 13.21 4.34
CA VAL A 205 -6.65 12.41 4.69
C VAL A 205 -7.76 12.54 3.63
N ILE A 206 -8.11 13.77 3.23
CA ILE A 206 -9.12 14.03 2.20
C ILE A 206 -8.73 13.37 0.87
N ASN A 207 -7.47 13.50 0.46
CA ASN A 207 -6.97 12.90 -0.78
C ASN A 207 -7.04 11.36 -0.74
N ALA A 208 -6.65 10.75 0.38
CA ALA A 208 -6.71 9.31 0.54
C ALA A 208 -8.15 8.78 0.54
N LEU A 209 -9.06 9.50 1.19
CA LEU A 209 -10.49 9.20 1.15
C LEU A 209 -11.10 9.39 -0.24
N GLY A 210 -10.81 10.51 -0.90
CA GLY A 210 -11.29 10.84 -2.25
C GLY A 210 -10.72 9.94 -3.35
N GLY A 211 -9.62 9.23 -3.09
CA GLY A 211 -9.08 8.19 -3.96
C GLY A 211 -9.96 6.95 -4.06
N ASN A 212 -10.86 6.72 -3.11
CA ASN A 212 -11.81 5.59 -3.15
C ASN A 212 -13.07 5.97 -3.95
N PRO A 213 -13.44 5.21 -5.01
CA PRO A 213 -14.60 5.55 -5.85
C PRO A 213 -15.92 5.60 -5.08
N THR A 214 -16.13 4.71 -4.11
CA THR A 214 -17.37 4.65 -3.31
C THR A 214 -17.47 5.84 -2.36
N VAL A 215 -16.35 6.20 -1.70
CA VAL A 215 -16.32 7.40 -0.85
C VAL A 215 -16.60 8.63 -1.70
N ARG A 216 -15.94 8.76 -2.86
CA ARG A 216 -16.14 9.89 -3.78
C ARG A 216 -17.57 10.02 -4.31
N GLU A 217 -18.28 8.91 -4.53
CA GLU A 217 -19.67 8.93 -4.99
C GLU A 217 -20.63 9.46 -3.91
N PHE A 218 -20.35 9.18 -2.63
CA PHE A 218 -21.29 9.45 -1.54
C PHE A 218 -20.76 10.41 -0.48
N THR A 219 -19.71 11.18 -0.76
CA THR A 219 -19.10 12.06 0.23
C THR A 219 -18.77 13.41 -0.39
N GLN A 220 -19.17 14.47 0.32
CA GLN A 220 -18.73 15.83 0.08
C GLN A 220 -17.86 16.29 1.25
N PHE A 221 -16.59 16.57 0.97
CA PHE A 221 -15.71 17.14 1.99
C PHE A 221 -15.99 18.63 2.17
N VAL A 222 -16.14 19.05 3.42
CA VAL A 222 -16.32 20.46 3.79
C VAL A 222 -15.12 20.92 4.63
N SER A 223 -14.62 22.11 4.33
CA SER A 223 -13.51 22.72 5.09
C SER A 223 -14.04 23.39 6.36
N PRO A 224 -13.40 23.19 7.53
CA PRO A 224 -13.75 23.90 8.76
C PRO A 224 -13.77 25.43 8.59
N ALA A 225 -12.83 25.98 7.82
CA ALA A 225 -12.72 27.42 7.56
C ALA A 225 -13.93 27.97 6.79
N ALA A 226 -14.46 27.21 5.83
CA ALA A 226 -15.66 27.59 5.07
C ALA A 226 -16.92 27.64 5.95
N LEU A 227 -16.91 26.92 7.08
CA LEU A 227 -17.98 26.89 8.07
C LEU A 227 -17.76 27.89 9.23
N GLY A 228 -16.66 28.67 9.20
CA GLY A 228 -16.30 29.59 10.28
C GLY A 228 -15.79 28.89 11.56
N ILE A 229 -15.41 27.61 11.46
CA ILE A 229 -14.91 26.82 12.59
C ILE A 229 -13.40 27.02 12.69
N GLY A 230 -12.96 27.79 13.69
CA GLY A 230 -11.56 28.04 13.97
C GLY A 230 -10.80 26.84 14.56
N GLN A 231 -9.47 26.96 14.55
CA GLN A 231 -8.55 25.95 15.10
C GLN A 231 -8.52 25.93 16.64
N GLY A 232 -7.98 24.86 17.23
CA GLY A 232 -7.78 24.74 18.69
C GLY A 232 -9.07 24.61 19.52
N ARG A 233 -10.20 24.26 18.90
CA ARG A 233 -11.47 24.09 19.62
C ARG A 233 -11.57 22.68 20.21
N SER A 234 -12.10 22.61 21.43
CA SER A 234 -12.42 21.32 22.07
C SER A 234 -13.44 20.54 21.25
N LEU A 235 -13.36 19.21 21.27
CA LEU A 235 -14.27 18.33 20.54
C LEU A 235 -15.75 18.69 20.68
N ALA A 236 -16.24 18.92 21.91
CA ALA A 236 -17.65 19.25 22.16
C ALA A 236 -18.12 20.53 21.44
N ASN A 237 -17.21 21.51 21.28
CA ASN A 237 -17.51 22.74 20.55
C ASN A 237 -17.58 22.46 19.05
N VAL A 238 -16.60 21.73 18.51
CA VAL A 238 -16.56 21.38 17.08
C VAL A 238 -17.78 20.55 16.68
N VAL A 239 -18.19 19.57 17.50
CA VAL A 239 -19.42 18.79 17.25
C VAL A 239 -20.65 19.69 17.18
N ARG A 240 -20.82 20.61 18.13
CA ARG A 240 -21.94 21.57 18.11
C ARG A 240 -21.91 22.47 16.87
N ASP A 241 -20.75 23.06 16.55
CA ASP A 241 -20.65 23.91 15.35
C ASP A 241 -20.92 23.10 14.07
N SER A 242 -20.51 21.83 14.05
CA SER A 242 -20.77 20.89 12.95
C SER A 242 -22.26 20.59 12.80
N GLN A 243 -23.00 20.45 13.91
CA GLN A 243 -24.45 20.29 13.91
C GLN A 243 -25.15 21.53 13.32
N GLU A 244 -24.73 22.72 13.73
CA GLU A 244 -25.26 24.00 13.21
C GLU A 244 -24.95 24.19 11.71
N ALA A 245 -23.82 23.64 11.25
CA ALA A 245 -23.38 23.69 9.86
C ALA A 245 -23.92 22.55 8.96
N ASP A 246 -24.77 21.66 9.52
CA ASP A 246 -25.34 20.52 8.81
C ASP A 246 -24.25 19.59 8.23
N VAL A 247 -23.27 19.25 9.06
CA VAL A 247 -22.26 18.23 8.78
C VAL A 247 -22.78 16.90 9.30
N ASP A 248 -22.71 15.85 8.49
CA ASP A 248 -23.17 14.50 8.88
C ASP A 248 -22.12 13.76 9.72
N LEU A 249 -20.86 13.84 9.27
CA LEU A 249 -19.75 13.12 9.88
C LEU A 249 -18.58 14.07 10.15
N LEU A 250 -18.04 13.95 11.36
CA LEU A 250 -16.85 14.66 11.78
C LEU A 250 -15.70 13.68 11.94
N LEU A 251 -14.62 13.90 11.20
CA LEU A 251 -13.34 13.24 11.41
C LEU A 251 -12.44 14.16 12.23
N TYR A 252 -12.43 13.94 13.54
CA TYR A 252 -11.68 14.73 14.51
C TYR A 252 -10.28 14.13 14.71
N ILE A 253 -9.26 14.94 14.49
CA ILE A 253 -7.85 14.56 14.57
C ILE A 253 -7.18 15.37 15.67
N GLU A 254 -6.73 14.68 16.71
CA GLU A 254 -5.89 15.27 17.75
C GLU A 254 -4.48 14.68 17.65
N SER A 255 -3.50 15.51 17.36
CA SER A 255 -2.13 15.08 17.09
C SER A 255 -1.10 15.79 17.95
N VAL A 256 -0.04 15.08 18.31
CA VAL A 256 1.15 15.63 18.92
C VAL A 256 2.31 15.39 17.95
N THR A 257 2.98 16.46 17.54
CA THR A 257 4.21 16.42 16.76
C THR A 257 5.41 16.67 17.66
N ALA A 258 6.45 15.86 17.53
CA ALA A 258 7.68 15.98 18.29
C ALA A 258 8.88 15.87 17.35
N GLY A 259 9.65 16.95 17.25
CA GLY A 259 10.86 17.03 16.45
C GLY A 259 12.07 17.14 17.36
N ARG A 260 13.08 16.29 17.15
CA ARG A 260 14.32 16.33 17.92
C ARG A 260 15.51 16.25 16.98
N VAL A 261 16.43 17.20 17.12
CA VAL A 261 17.78 17.05 16.54
C VAL A 261 18.44 15.89 17.25
N THR A 262 18.88 14.88 16.51
CA THR A 262 19.73 13.84 17.09
C THR A 262 21.10 14.46 17.28
N ASP A 263 21.58 14.49 18.52
CA ASP A 263 22.85 15.13 18.88
C ASP A 263 23.94 14.83 17.86
N THR A 264 24.76 15.83 17.55
CA THR A 264 25.91 15.66 16.67
C THR A 264 26.81 14.59 17.26
N ARG A 265 26.81 13.39 16.69
CA ARG A 265 27.69 12.32 17.14
C ARG A 265 29.02 12.54 16.47
N SER A 266 30.05 12.82 17.26
CA SER A 266 31.41 12.66 16.79
C SER A 266 31.89 11.29 17.24
N ARG A 267 32.30 10.45 16.30
CA ARG A 267 33.02 9.21 16.60
C ARG A 267 34.50 9.50 16.36
N PRO A 268 35.26 9.82 17.42
CA PRO A 268 36.66 10.13 17.27
C PRO A 268 37.49 8.87 17.00
N ASN A 269 38.66 9.06 16.40
CA ASN A 269 39.64 8.02 16.14
C ASN A 269 39.09 6.84 15.33
N ILE A 270 38.22 7.11 14.34
CA ILE A 270 37.83 6.06 13.40
C ILE A 270 39.06 5.65 12.59
N SER A 271 39.29 4.34 12.58
CA SER A 271 40.36 3.69 11.82
C SER A 271 39.95 3.64 10.35
N LEU A 272 40.70 4.35 9.52
CA LEU A 272 40.56 4.35 8.06
C LEU A 272 41.78 3.66 7.47
N ALA A 273 41.65 3.17 6.23
CA ALA A 273 42.80 2.60 5.50
C ALA A 273 43.53 1.49 6.29
N GLY A 274 42.80 0.61 6.99
CA GLY A 274 43.39 -0.47 7.78
C GLY A 274 44.11 -0.03 9.06
N GLY A 275 43.82 1.15 9.61
CA GLY A 275 44.42 1.66 10.85
C GLY A 275 45.53 2.68 10.66
N LEU A 276 45.84 3.01 9.41
CA LEU A 276 46.92 3.94 9.08
C LEU A 276 46.47 5.40 9.13
N LEU A 277 45.17 5.65 8.91
CA LEU A 277 44.57 6.96 9.03
C LEU A 277 43.61 6.98 10.22
N SER A 278 43.64 8.08 10.97
CA SER A 278 42.65 8.36 12.02
C SER A 278 41.84 9.60 11.63
N GLY A 279 40.54 9.51 11.83
CA GLY A 279 39.62 10.62 11.59
C GLY A 279 38.56 10.72 12.66
N ASN A 280 37.74 11.76 12.54
CA ASN A 280 36.50 11.91 13.28
C ASN A 280 35.36 11.80 12.28
N GLU A 281 34.46 10.85 12.50
CA GLU A 281 33.18 10.81 11.79
C GLU A 281 32.21 11.75 12.52
N TYR A 282 31.61 12.68 11.79
CA TYR A 282 30.59 13.58 12.29
C TYR A 282 29.25 13.15 11.69
N THR A 283 28.27 12.91 12.56
CA THR A 283 26.88 12.65 12.17
C THR A 283 26.00 13.77 12.68
N TRP A 284 25.31 14.45 11.78
CA TRP A 284 24.24 15.39 12.09
C TRP A 284 22.93 14.78 11.64
N GLY A 285 21.91 14.76 12.47
CA GLY A 285 20.64 14.19 12.08
C GLY A 285 19.48 14.76 12.87
N TYR A 286 18.30 14.31 12.50
CA TYR A 286 17.08 14.60 13.22
C TYR A 286 16.18 13.38 13.24
N ASN A 287 15.28 13.36 14.21
CA ASN A 287 14.18 12.44 14.30
C ASN A 287 12.89 13.24 14.50
N GLN A 288 11.84 12.83 13.82
CA GLN A 288 10.51 13.37 13.92
C GLN A 288 9.57 12.24 14.27
N GLU A 289 8.61 12.55 15.12
CA GLU A 289 7.53 11.66 15.50
C GLU A 289 6.23 12.45 15.43
N ILE A 290 5.22 11.85 14.81
CA ILE A 290 3.84 12.31 14.89
C ILE A 290 3.04 11.18 15.52
N GLU A 291 2.33 11.47 16.59
CA GLU A 291 1.40 10.55 17.21
C GLU A 291 0.07 11.25 17.41
N GLY A 292 -1.03 10.50 17.42
CA GLY A 292 -2.33 11.12 17.60
C GLY A 292 -3.46 10.13 17.73
N THR A 293 -4.64 10.70 17.94
CA THR A 293 -5.89 9.98 17.92
C THR A 293 -6.82 10.57 16.86
N LEU A 294 -7.57 9.67 16.26
CA LEU A 294 -8.55 9.94 15.24
C LEU A 294 -9.89 9.45 15.74
N GLN A 295 -10.92 10.27 15.66
CA GLN A 295 -12.30 9.89 15.97
C GLN A 295 -13.19 10.21 14.79
N LEU A 296 -13.93 9.20 14.31
CA LEU A 296 -15.04 9.39 13.39
C LEU A 296 -16.32 9.50 14.20
N ILE A 297 -17.06 10.58 14.03
CA ILE A 297 -18.19 10.95 14.87
C ILE A 297 -19.42 11.16 14.00
N ASP A 298 -20.53 10.53 14.40
CA ASP A 298 -21.86 10.86 13.93
C ASP A 298 -22.28 12.18 14.59
N VAL A 299 -22.35 13.24 13.80
CA VAL A 299 -22.55 14.60 14.32
C VAL A 299 -23.96 14.75 14.88
N ALA A 300 -24.97 14.15 14.25
CA ALA A 300 -26.35 14.21 14.72
C ALA A 300 -26.53 13.47 16.05
N ALA A 301 -25.93 12.28 16.19
CA ALA A 301 -26.00 11.50 17.43
C ALA A 301 -24.99 11.95 18.50
N GLY A 302 -23.96 12.72 18.12
CA GLY A 302 -22.81 13.02 18.98
C GLY A 302 -22.00 11.77 19.38
N GLN A 303 -22.13 10.68 18.62
CA GLN A 303 -21.56 9.38 18.96
C GLN A 303 -20.27 9.12 18.20
N VAL A 304 -19.22 8.68 18.90
CA VAL A 304 -18.00 8.16 18.27
C VAL A 304 -18.31 6.80 17.62
N LEU A 305 -18.18 6.73 16.30
CA LEU A 305 -18.37 5.52 15.50
C LEU A 305 -17.10 4.66 15.43
N SER A 306 -15.95 5.32 15.40
CA SER A 306 -14.64 4.67 15.35
C SER A 306 -13.59 5.55 15.99
N GLN A 307 -12.64 4.94 16.68
CA GLN A 307 -11.47 5.61 17.23
C GLN A 307 -10.22 4.80 16.91
N GLN A 308 -9.18 5.49 16.43
CA GLN A 308 -7.90 4.88 16.13
C GLN A 308 -6.77 5.76 16.64
N SER A 309 -5.68 5.13 17.06
CA SER A 309 -4.42 5.82 17.34
C SER A 309 -3.48 5.61 16.16
N TYR A 310 -2.69 6.62 15.83
CA TYR A 310 -1.64 6.51 14.83
C TYR A 310 -0.34 7.02 15.41
N ARG A 311 0.76 6.45 14.92
CA ARG A 311 2.12 6.89 15.22
C ARG A 311 2.94 6.68 13.96
N ASP A 312 3.63 7.71 13.52
CA ASP A 312 4.60 7.64 12.43
C ASP A 312 5.87 8.38 12.85
N SER A 313 7.01 7.95 12.31
CA SER A 313 8.31 8.52 12.65
C SER A 313 9.24 8.53 11.47
N ALA A 314 9.96 9.62 11.29
CA ALA A 314 10.95 9.79 10.24
C ALA A 314 12.26 10.28 10.84
N SER A 315 13.36 9.69 10.41
CA SER A 315 14.69 10.12 10.82
C SER A 315 15.59 10.24 9.60
N ASP A 316 16.45 11.25 9.59
CA ASP A 316 17.45 11.40 8.55
C ASP A 316 18.77 11.92 9.12
N SER A 317 19.88 11.65 8.43
CA SER A 317 21.21 12.04 8.85
C SER A 317 22.18 12.34 7.70
N ILE A 318 23.11 13.25 8.00
CA ILE A 318 24.30 13.57 7.23
C ILE A 318 25.49 13.03 7.99
N THR A 319 26.33 12.25 7.32
CA THR A 319 27.60 11.72 7.83
C THR A 319 28.74 12.34 7.04
N ALA A 320 29.79 12.80 7.71
CA ALA A 320 31.02 13.26 7.06
C ALA A 320 32.23 12.77 7.83
N THR A 321 33.23 12.24 7.13
CA THR A 321 34.46 11.79 7.76
C THR A 321 35.57 12.80 7.57
N ILE A 322 36.09 13.30 8.69
CA ILE A 322 37.13 14.33 8.68
C ILE A 322 38.40 13.73 9.23
N ILE A 323 39.40 13.62 8.37
CA ILE A 323 40.70 13.12 8.76
C ILE A 323 41.40 14.28 9.47
N THR A 324 41.49 14.19 10.79
CA THR A 324 42.24 15.13 11.61
C THR A 324 43.59 14.49 11.90
N GLY A 325 44.65 14.95 11.27
CA GLY A 325 45.96 14.37 11.52
C GLY A 325 46.40 14.65 12.96
N THR A 326 46.27 13.67 13.83
CA THR A 326 46.49 13.83 15.28
C THR A 326 47.21 12.64 15.90
N SER A 327 48.22 12.11 15.21
CA SER A 327 49.27 11.33 15.86
C SER A 327 50.59 12.08 15.77
N SER A 328 51.07 12.57 16.91
CA SER A 328 52.49 12.92 17.08
C SER A 328 53.21 11.68 17.61
N MET A 329 53.89 10.93 16.76
CA MET A 329 54.72 9.80 17.20
C MET A 329 56.13 10.33 17.53
N ARG A 330 56.54 10.25 18.80
CA ARG A 330 57.95 10.46 19.16
C ARG A 330 58.73 9.19 18.81
N LEU A 331 59.42 9.19 17.67
CA LEU A 331 60.38 8.14 17.33
C LEU A 331 61.65 8.32 18.17
N ASN A 332 61.98 7.29 18.95
CA ASN A 332 63.23 7.25 19.70
C ASN A 332 64.35 6.80 18.77
N LEU A 333 65.03 7.75 18.13
CA LEU A 333 66.13 7.46 17.20
C LEU A 333 67.44 7.09 17.91
N ARG A 334 67.40 6.70 19.20
CA ARG A 334 68.60 6.33 19.97
C ARG A 334 69.43 5.22 19.33
N ASP A 335 68.82 4.35 18.54
CA ASP A 335 69.53 3.28 17.83
C ASP A 335 70.32 3.77 16.59
N PHE A 336 70.15 5.04 16.18
CA PHE A 336 70.83 5.66 15.04
C PHE A 336 72.02 6.57 15.42
N GLY A 337 72.42 6.61 16.70
CA GLY A 337 73.82 6.91 17.06
C GLY A 337 74.18 8.32 17.52
N ASP A 338 73.26 9.27 17.68
CA ASP A 338 73.62 10.63 18.16
C ASP A 338 72.94 11.07 19.47
N GLY A 339 72.06 10.25 20.05
CA GLY A 339 71.39 10.53 21.32
C GLY A 339 70.43 11.72 21.28
N SER A 340 70.12 12.28 20.11
CA SER A 340 69.14 13.34 19.95
C SER A 340 67.71 12.80 19.92
N PHE A 341 66.77 13.57 20.47
CA PHE A 341 65.34 13.32 20.26
C PHE A 341 64.91 14.16 19.06
N ALA A 342 64.65 13.54 17.92
CA ALA A 342 63.87 14.19 16.88
C ALA A 342 62.38 14.10 17.28
N VAL A 343 61.76 15.25 17.56
CA VAL A 343 60.28 15.31 17.63
C VAL A 343 59.78 15.40 16.20
N MET A 344 59.73 14.24 15.54
CA MET A 344 59.09 14.12 14.25
C MET A 344 57.57 14.28 14.45
N ARG A 345 57.00 15.44 14.07
CA ARG A 345 55.56 15.54 13.79
C ARG A 345 55.31 14.92 12.42
N VAL A 346 55.47 13.60 12.36
CA VAL A 346 55.09 12.82 11.19
C VAL A 346 53.60 12.55 11.33
N GLN A 347 52.78 13.40 10.69
CA GLN A 347 51.49 12.94 10.17
C GLN A 347 51.86 11.93 9.07
N ASP A 348 51.88 10.64 9.42
CA ASP A 348 52.40 9.56 8.58
C ASP A 348 51.64 9.46 7.25
N ALA A 349 52.18 10.13 6.22
CA ALA A 349 51.92 9.89 4.81
C ALA A 349 53.28 9.83 4.12
N THR A 350 54.11 8.85 4.50
CA THR A 350 55.31 8.51 3.72
C THR A 350 54.90 8.24 2.27
N SER A 351 55.82 8.40 1.31
CA SER A 351 55.58 8.15 -0.11
C SER A 351 54.99 6.76 -0.43
N LEU A 352 55.17 5.79 0.48
CA LEU A 352 54.55 4.46 0.46
C LEU A 352 53.01 4.49 0.63
N LEU A 353 52.46 5.44 1.38
CA LEU A 353 51.03 5.57 1.63
C LEU A 353 50.28 6.26 0.47
N TYR A 354 50.95 7.17 -0.24
CA TYR A 354 50.37 7.81 -1.43
C TYR A 354 49.97 6.76 -2.49
N GLY A 355 50.85 5.80 -2.81
CA GLY A 355 50.56 4.79 -3.83
C GLY A 355 49.53 3.74 -3.42
N VAL A 356 49.36 3.47 -2.12
CA VAL A 356 48.41 2.46 -1.61
C VAL A 356 47.00 3.05 -1.43
N TYR A 357 46.89 4.35 -1.23
CA TYR A 357 45.63 5.05 -0.93
C TYR A 357 45.33 6.19 -1.92
N ASP A 358 45.88 6.11 -3.13
CA ASP A 358 45.66 7.11 -4.19
C ASP A 358 44.17 7.37 -4.41
N ASP A 359 43.31 6.35 -4.32
CA ASP A 359 41.85 6.48 -4.47
C ASP A 359 41.22 7.36 -3.37
N PHE A 360 41.73 7.24 -2.14
CA PHE A 360 41.22 8.01 -1.00
C PHE A 360 41.68 9.47 -1.05
N HIS A 361 42.95 9.69 -1.43
CA HIS A 361 43.46 11.03 -1.70
C HIS A 361 42.78 11.67 -2.91
N ALA A 362 42.47 10.89 -3.95
CA ALA A 362 41.75 11.34 -5.13
C ALA A 362 40.33 11.76 -4.75
N SER A 363 39.58 10.92 -4.03
CA SER A 363 38.24 11.25 -3.54
C SER A 363 38.22 12.53 -2.69
N ALA A 364 39.12 12.64 -1.71
CA ALA A 364 39.23 13.86 -0.89
C ALA A 364 39.63 15.10 -1.72
N ARG A 365 40.47 14.94 -2.74
CA ARG A 365 40.89 16.04 -3.64
C ARG A 365 39.77 16.47 -4.58
N ASP A 366 39.04 15.53 -5.15
CA ASP A 366 37.92 15.82 -6.03
C ASP A 366 36.80 16.51 -5.27
N PHE A 367 36.56 16.08 -4.03
CA PHE A 367 35.59 16.69 -3.15
C PHE A 367 36.02 18.10 -2.67
N VAL A 368 37.28 18.29 -2.26
CA VAL A 368 37.78 19.60 -1.79
C VAL A 368 38.07 20.52 -2.98
N SER A 369 37.02 21.18 -3.43
CA SER A 369 37.03 22.14 -4.53
C SER A 369 36.29 23.42 -4.16
N ARG A 370 36.59 24.51 -4.89
CA ARG A 370 35.84 25.77 -4.76
C ARG A 370 34.35 25.56 -5.02
N GLN A 371 34.01 24.73 -6.01
CA GLN A 371 32.63 24.44 -6.38
C GLN A 371 31.86 23.81 -5.22
N ASN A 372 32.42 22.80 -4.56
CA ASN A 372 31.76 22.14 -3.43
C ASN A 372 31.70 23.04 -2.20
N TYR A 373 32.74 23.85 -1.95
CA TYR A 373 32.68 24.90 -0.92
C TYR A 373 31.54 25.90 -1.18
N ASP A 374 31.44 26.44 -2.40
CA ASP A 374 30.37 27.35 -2.78
C ASP A 374 28.99 26.66 -2.70
N ALA A 375 28.89 25.37 -3.05
CA ALA A 375 27.68 24.58 -2.93
C ALA A 375 27.25 24.39 -1.46
N VAL A 376 28.18 24.02 -0.55
CA VAL A 376 27.89 23.91 0.89
C VAL A 376 27.44 25.26 1.46
N ARG A 377 28.08 26.35 1.03
CA ARG A 377 27.70 27.71 1.42
C ARG A 377 26.31 28.10 0.90
N ALA A 378 25.96 27.68 -0.31
CA ALA A 378 24.65 27.92 -0.92
C ALA A 378 23.54 26.98 -0.42
N ALA A 379 23.87 25.83 0.18
CA ALA A 379 22.87 24.86 0.66
C ALA A 379 21.93 25.48 1.70
N ASP A 380 20.65 25.54 1.39
CA ASP A 380 19.58 26.17 2.18
C ASP A 380 18.62 25.15 2.82
N SER A 381 18.87 23.86 2.60
CA SER A 381 18.10 22.76 3.20
C SER A 381 19.01 21.61 3.62
N PHE A 382 18.54 20.81 4.57
CA PHE A 382 19.26 19.61 5.03
C PHE A 382 19.52 18.64 3.87
N GLU A 383 18.55 18.44 2.98
CA GLU A 383 18.68 17.58 1.80
C GLU A 383 19.68 18.14 0.76
N ALA A 384 19.71 19.46 0.56
CA ALA A 384 20.73 20.08 -0.30
C ALA A 384 22.14 19.89 0.27
N LEU A 385 22.32 20.08 1.58
CA LEU A 385 23.62 19.86 2.22
C LEU A 385 24.01 18.37 2.19
N LYS A 386 23.06 17.48 2.45
CA LYS A 386 23.25 16.02 2.42
C LYS A 386 23.77 15.55 1.06
N ARG A 387 23.15 15.98 -0.04
CA ARG A 387 23.61 15.65 -1.40
C ARG A 387 25.05 16.06 -1.70
N ILE A 388 25.60 17.00 -0.93
CA ILE A 388 26.97 17.49 -1.12
C ILE A 388 27.93 16.76 -0.19
N VAL A 389 27.62 16.58 1.09
CA VAL A 389 28.62 16.17 2.11
C VAL A 389 28.40 14.78 2.70
N HIS A 390 27.26 14.13 2.42
CA HIS A 390 26.93 12.84 3.02
C HIS A 390 27.85 11.72 2.50
N ASN A 391 28.45 10.98 3.42
CA ASN A 391 29.50 9.98 3.20
C ASN A 391 30.78 10.51 2.55
N GLU A 392 30.97 11.83 2.51
CA GLU A 392 32.20 12.41 1.98
C GLU A 392 33.33 12.36 3.00
N ILE A 393 34.55 12.29 2.48
CA ILE A 393 35.77 12.17 3.27
C ILE A 393 36.79 13.24 2.88
N TRP A 394 37.32 13.99 3.85
CA TRP A 394 38.37 14.98 3.56
C TRP A 394 39.27 15.30 4.76
N TYR A 395 40.40 15.96 4.49
CA TYR A 395 41.41 16.31 5.48
C TYR A 395 41.13 17.65 6.16
N TYR A 396 41.38 17.76 7.46
CA TYR A 396 41.31 19.02 8.22
C TYR A 396 42.60 19.27 8.98
N GLY A 397 43.14 20.50 8.89
CA GLY A 397 44.18 20.98 9.80
C GLY A 397 45.63 20.49 9.58
N THR A 398 45.95 19.87 8.46
CA THR A 398 47.30 19.38 8.15
C THR A 398 48.12 20.41 7.36
N GLU A 399 49.07 21.06 8.03
CA GLU A 399 50.13 21.84 7.39
C GLU A 399 51.39 20.98 7.30
N ILE A 400 51.89 20.83 6.06
CA ILE A 400 53.28 20.53 5.64
C ILE A 400 54.04 19.54 6.53
N LEU A 401 54.32 18.35 5.99
CA LEU A 401 55.40 17.51 6.49
C LEU A 401 56.73 18.18 6.12
N THR A 402 57.54 18.56 7.10
CA THR A 402 58.93 18.99 6.90
C THR A 402 59.86 17.95 7.51
N ASP A 403 60.83 17.48 6.73
CA ASP A 403 61.99 16.75 7.23
C ASP A 403 63.11 17.76 7.52
N ASP A 404 63.71 17.68 8.71
CA ASP A 404 64.67 18.67 9.24
C ASP A 404 66.01 18.69 8.46
N ALA A 405 66.27 17.69 7.60
CA ALA A 405 67.47 17.61 6.77
C ALA A 405 67.25 18.02 5.30
N THR A 406 66.02 17.93 4.79
CA THR A 406 65.61 18.31 3.44
C THR A 406 64.14 18.70 3.49
N GLU A 407 63.74 19.92 3.11
CA GLU A 407 62.31 20.29 3.03
C GLU A 407 61.59 19.42 1.99
N LEU A 408 61.15 18.22 2.39
CA LEU A 408 60.39 17.31 1.55
C LEU A 408 58.91 17.68 1.66
N TYR A 409 58.43 18.40 0.65
CA TYR A 409 57.04 18.83 0.55
C TYR A 409 56.12 17.66 0.14
N TYR A 410 55.28 17.20 1.08
CA TYR A 410 54.24 16.19 0.83
C TYR A 410 52.83 16.80 0.92
N PRO A 411 52.30 17.33 -0.19
CA PRO A 411 50.98 17.93 -0.20
C PRO A 411 49.85 16.90 -0.28
N LEU A 412 48.87 17.03 0.60
CA LEU A 412 47.70 16.13 0.62
C LEU A 412 46.78 16.29 -0.60
N TYR A 413 46.71 17.50 -1.16
CA TYR A 413 45.77 17.82 -2.22
C TYR A 413 46.43 18.06 -3.57
N ASP A 414 47.59 18.71 -3.64
CA ASP A 414 48.20 19.06 -4.93
C ASP A 414 49.73 19.17 -4.87
N ARG A 415 50.44 18.58 -5.83
CA ARG A 415 51.91 18.65 -5.90
C ARG A 415 52.43 20.09 -5.97
N VAL A 416 51.65 21.02 -6.50
CA VAL A 416 51.95 22.45 -6.55
C VAL A 416 51.58 23.12 -5.23
N ARG A 417 52.58 23.67 -4.55
CA ARG A 417 52.44 24.24 -3.20
C ARG A 417 51.28 25.23 -3.05
N THR A 418 51.16 26.15 -3.99
CA THR A 418 50.12 27.19 -3.97
C THR A 418 48.71 26.62 -4.13
N GLU A 419 48.53 25.61 -4.99
CA GLU A 419 47.23 24.97 -5.19
C GLU A 419 46.84 24.10 -4.00
N ASN A 420 47.81 23.41 -3.38
CA ASN A 420 47.55 22.67 -2.14
C ASN A 420 47.16 23.60 -0.99
N THR A 421 47.84 24.74 -0.82
CA THR A 421 47.45 25.75 0.18
C THR A 421 46.02 26.24 -0.04
N ARG A 422 45.64 26.51 -1.30
CA ARG A 422 44.27 26.93 -1.64
C ARG A 422 43.24 25.84 -1.32
N ARG A 423 43.51 24.58 -1.70
CA ARG A 423 42.61 23.46 -1.39
C ARG A 423 42.50 23.21 0.11
N TYR A 424 43.60 23.38 0.85
CA TYR A 424 43.59 23.36 2.30
C TYR A 424 42.66 24.43 2.90
N GLU A 425 42.74 25.67 2.42
CA GLU A 425 41.82 26.75 2.85
C GLU A 425 40.36 26.40 2.55
N TYR A 426 40.08 25.83 1.38
CA TYR A 426 38.73 25.33 1.05
C TYR A 426 38.30 24.21 1.97
N SER A 427 39.19 23.28 2.30
CA SER A 427 38.89 22.17 3.19
C SER A 427 38.49 22.63 4.60
N ASN A 428 39.26 23.57 5.15
CA ASN A 428 38.97 24.17 6.45
C ASN A 428 37.65 24.95 6.42
N SER A 429 37.42 25.72 5.34
CA SER A 429 36.20 26.49 5.16
C SER A 429 34.99 25.58 5.01
N LEU A 430 35.12 24.49 4.25
CA LEU A 430 34.11 23.47 4.05
C LEU A 430 33.75 22.80 5.38
N PHE A 431 34.74 22.34 6.16
CA PHE A 431 34.49 21.74 7.47
C PHE A 431 33.77 22.70 8.42
N ASN A 432 34.30 23.93 8.58
CA ASN A 432 33.71 24.90 9.50
C ASN A 432 32.29 25.30 9.07
N THR A 433 32.06 25.46 7.76
CA THR A 433 30.74 25.78 7.23
C THR A 433 29.77 24.62 7.43
N THR A 434 30.14 23.39 7.10
CA THR A 434 29.30 22.19 7.31
C THR A 434 28.98 21.99 8.79
N LYS A 435 29.99 22.07 9.67
CA LYS A 435 29.82 21.93 11.13
C LYS A 435 28.86 22.98 11.71
N THR A 436 28.83 24.18 11.14
CA THR A 436 27.95 25.26 11.57
C THR A 436 26.54 25.14 10.99
N LYS A 437 26.43 24.81 9.70
CA LYS A 437 25.15 24.77 8.98
C LYS A 437 24.37 23.48 9.23
N ALA A 438 25.02 22.32 9.29
CA ALA A 438 24.33 21.04 9.43
C ALA A 438 23.42 20.97 10.67
N PRO A 439 23.81 21.41 11.89
CA PRO A 439 22.90 21.44 13.03
C PRO A 439 21.72 22.41 12.87
N LEU A 440 21.91 23.54 12.19
CA LEU A 440 20.86 24.52 11.94
C LEU A 440 19.83 23.96 10.96
N LEU A 441 20.30 23.43 9.83
CA LEU A 441 19.45 22.80 8.82
C LEU A 441 18.77 21.53 9.36
N ALA A 442 19.43 20.75 10.23
CA ALA A 442 18.82 19.62 10.92
C ALA A 442 17.70 20.07 11.87
N ARG A 443 17.86 21.21 12.55
CA ARG A 443 16.83 21.78 13.41
C ARG A 443 15.64 22.26 12.61
N GLU A 444 15.87 22.98 11.52
CA GLU A 444 14.82 23.41 10.59
C GLU A 444 14.07 22.20 10.02
N ALA A 445 14.80 21.20 9.51
CA ALA A 445 14.22 19.95 9.02
C ALA A 445 13.42 19.22 10.11
N SER A 446 13.91 19.20 11.36
CA SER A 446 13.18 18.56 12.48
C SER A 446 11.83 19.23 12.79
N GLN A 447 11.60 20.45 12.32
CA GLN A 447 10.34 21.19 12.49
C GLN A 447 9.41 21.07 11.27
N ASP A 448 9.88 20.52 10.15
CA ASP A 448 9.07 20.32 8.94
C ASP A 448 8.45 18.92 8.93
N PHE A 449 7.21 18.81 9.41
CA PHE A 449 6.48 17.53 9.48
C PHE A 449 5.75 17.17 8.19
N SER A 450 5.91 17.93 7.09
CA SER A 450 5.09 17.79 5.87
C SER A 450 5.02 16.36 5.33
N ALA A 451 6.17 15.66 5.27
CA ALA A 451 6.23 14.29 4.76
C ALA A 451 5.53 13.29 5.70
N LEU A 452 5.70 13.46 7.02
CA LEU A 452 5.05 12.63 8.04
C LEU A 452 3.54 12.87 8.07
N GLU A 453 3.11 14.13 7.99
CA GLU A 453 1.70 14.48 7.90
C GLU A 453 1.05 13.87 6.65
N GLN A 454 1.76 13.88 5.51
CA GLN A 454 1.27 13.25 4.28
C GLN A 454 1.15 11.71 4.41
N SER A 455 2.17 11.07 5.00
CA SER A 455 2.18 9.62 5.27
C SER A 455 1.06 9.22 6.24
N ALA A 456 1.00 9.89 7.39
CA ALA A 456 -0.01 9.67 8.42
C ALA A 456 -1.42 9.90 7.87
N GLY A 457 -1.65 10.98 7.12
CA GLY A 457 -2.95 11.29 6.53
C GLY A 457 -3.39 10.24 5.52
N SER A 458 -2.45 9.71 4.73
CA SER A 458 -2.73 8.62 3.80
C SER A 458 -3.15 7.33 4.53
N ALA A 459 -2.42 6.97 5.59
CA ALA A 459 -2.74 5.80 6.41
C ALA A 459 -4.09 5.95 7.13
N ILE A 460 -4.36 7.13 7.69
CA ILE A 460 -5.62 7.48 8.35
C ILE A 460 -6.79 7.36 7.36
N GLY A 461 -6.68 8.00 6.19
CA GLY A 461 -7.73 7.95 5.18
C GLY A 461 -8.04 6.52 4.77
N ALA A 462 -7.02 5.71 4.51
CA ALA A 462 -7.19 4.29 4.15
C ALA A 462 -7.93 3.50 5.25
N ALA A 463 -7.60 3.74 6.52
CA ALA A 463 -8.23 3.05 7.64
C ALA A 463 -9.70 3.46 7.87
N MET A 464 -10.09 4.67 7.43
CA MET A 464 -11.43 5.22 7.58
C MET A 464 -12.40 4.85 6.46
N ILE A 465 -11.91 4.42 5.29
CA ILE A 465 -12.77 4.02 4.15
C ILE A 465 -13.86 3.05 4.58
N LYS A 466 -13.52 2.02 5.36
CA LYS A 466 -14.48 0.98 5.82
C LYS A 466 -15.58 1.50 6.75
N HIS A 467 -15.35 2.63 7.41
CA HIS A 467 -16.30 3.23 8.35
C HIS A 467 -17.17 4.29 7.68
N ILE A 468 -16.66 4.89 6.60
CA ILE A 468 -17.41 5.83 5.78
C ILE A 468 -18.29 5.09 4.78
N GLN A 469 -17.89 3.92 4.26
CA GLN A 469 -18.75 3.06 3.44
C GLN A 469 -19.94 2.50 4.22
#